data_AF-A0A484YGX2-F1
#
_entry.id   AF-A0A484YGX2-F1
#
_cell.length_a   1.000
_cell.length_b   1.000
_cell.length_c   1.000
_cell.angle_alpha   90.00
_cell.angle_beta   90.00
_cell.angle_gamma   90.00
#
_symmetry.space_group_name_H-M   'P 1'
#
loop_
_entity.id
_entity.type
_entity.pdbx_description
1 polymer ?
#
loop_
_entity_poly.entity_id
_entity_poly.type
_entity_poly.pdbx_seq_one_letter_code
_entity_poly.pdbx_strand_id
1 'polypeptide(L)'
;MTDSIPSGYKPLTCDTLPGYLSSRLTPSCEPGGLPEEWKVSEVGDGNLNMVFIVEGTHKTIIVKQALPWLRAGGEGWPLSLSRAGFEYNVLCQEAKYAGHTLIPQVYFYDRKWRCLPWSI
;
A
#
# COMPACT_ATOMS: atom_id res chain seq x y z
N MET A 1 -6.93 -7.11 20.22
CA MET A 1 -8.09 -7.75 19.55
C MET A 1 -7.77 -7.83 18.07
N THR A 2 -7.91 -8.99 17.46
CA THR A 2 -7.76 -9.18 16.01
C THR A 2 -9.07 -8.80 15.34
N ASP A 3 -9.06 -7.81 14.45
CA ASP A 3 -10.24 -7.51 13.63
C ASP A 3 -10.50 -8.66 12.65
N SER A 4 -11.75 -8.83 12.21
CA SER A 4 -12.07 -9.84 11.19
C SER A 4 -11.35 -9.54 9.87
N ILE A 5 -10.78 -10.58 9.27
CA ILE A 5 -10.16 -10.51 7.95
C ILE A 5 -11.29 -10.34 6.92
N PRO A 6 -11.26 -9.30 6.06
CA PRO A 6 -12.28 -9.12 5.04
C PRO A 6 -12.41 -10.34 4.12
N SER A 7 -13.64 -10.69 3.74
CA SER A 7 -13.86 -11.82 2.82
C SER A 7 -13.12 -11.61 1.49
N GLY A 8 -12.38 -12.64 1.07
CA GLY A 8 -11.55 -12.63 -0.13
C GLY A 8 -10.26 -11.81 -0.03
N TYR A 9 -9.90 -11.32 1.15
CA TYR A 9 -8.61 -10.67 1.37
C TYR A 9 -7.46 -11.63 1.03
N LYS A 10 -6.48 -11.13 0.28
CA LYS A 10 -5.22 -11.84 -0.02
C LYS A 10 -4.06 -10.84 -0.03
N PRO A 11 -2.86 -11.24 0.42
CA PRO A 11 -1.65 -10.48 0.16
C PRO A 11 -1.47 -10.25 -1.35
N LEU A 12 -1.15 -9.03 -1.73
CA LEU A 12 -0.76 -8.69 -3.09
C LEU A 12 0.66 -9.20 -3.35
N THR A 13 0.98 -9.42 -4.61
CA THR A 13 2.29 -9.86 -5.10
C THR A 13 2.74 -8.93 -6.21
N CYS A 14 4.02 -9.01 -6.59
CA CYS A 14 4.53 -8.25 -7.74
C CYS A 14 3.70 -8.49 -9.02
N ASP A 15 3.18 -9.71 -9.20
CA ASP A 15 2.36 -10.07 -10.38
C ASP A 15 0.91 -9.57 -10.31
N THR A 16 0.33 -9.54 -9.10
CA THR A 16 -1.10 -9.18 -8.92
C THR A 16 -1.31 -7.68 -8.68
N LEU A 17 -0.26 -6.98 -8.24
CA LEU A 17 -0.32 -5.57 -7.88
C LEU A 17 -0.67 -4.66 -9.07
N PRO A 18 -0.11 -4.81 -10.29
CA PRO A 18 -0.48 -3.96 -11.42
C PRO A 18 -1.96 -4.01 -11.76
N GLY A 19 -2.54 -5.21 -11.84
CA GLY A 19 -3.98 -5.39 -12.11
C GLY A 19 -4.86 -4.86 -10.98
N TYR A 20 -4.41 -4.93 -9.73
CA TYR A 20 -5.09 -4.30 -8.60
C TYR A 20 -5.11 -2.77 -8.70
N LEU A 21 -3.98 -2.16 -9.06
CA LEU A 21 -3.81 -0.71 -9.12
C LEU A 21 -4.48 -0.08 -10.35
N SER A 22 -4.40 -0.71 -11.51
CA SER A 22 -4.92 -0.18 -12.78
C SER A 22 -6.43 0.09 -12.75
N SER A 23 -7.17 -0.64 -11.91
CA SER A 23 -8.61 -0.44 -11.74
C SER A 23 -8.97 0.57 -10.64
N ARG A 24 -7.99 1.22 -9.99
CA ARG A 24 -8.19 2.03 -8.77
C ARG A 24 -7.46 3.36 -8.77
N LEU A 25 -6.33 3.46 -9.46
CA LEU A 25 -5.62 4.72 -9.61
C LEU A 25 -6.40 5.63 -10.57
N THR A 26 -6.25 6.93 -10.34
CA THR A 26 -6.73 7.96 -11.26
C THR A 26 -5.57 8.45 -12.12
N PRO A 27 -5.82 9.04 -13.31
CA PRO A 27 -4.76 9.48 -14.21
C PRO A 27 -3.72 10.42 -13.57
N SER A 28 -4.08 11.18 -12.53
CA SER A 28 -3.16 12.07 -11.81
C SER A 28 -2.09 11.32 -10.98
N CYS A 29 -2.36 10.09 -10.56
CA CYS A 29 -1.51 9.28 -9.69
C CYS A 29 -1.03 7.97 -10.32
N GLU A 30 -1.34 7.72 -11.60
CA GLU A 30 -0.86 6.55 -12.31
C GLU A 30 0.67 6.64 -12.60
N PRO A 31 1.39 5.51 -12.51
CA PRO A 31 2.81 5.43 -12.90
C PRO A 31 3.07 5.74 -14.38
N GLY A 32 2.05 5.58 -15.23
CA GLY A 32 2.11 5.75 -16.67
C GLY A 32 2.61 4.50 -17.41
N GLY A 33 2.27 4.38 -18.70
CA GLY A 33 2.43 3.14 -19.46
C GLY A 33 1.33 2.13 -19.15
N LEU A 34 1.42 0.93 -19.75
CA LEU A 34 0.47 -0.14 -19.47
C LEU A 34 0.84 -0.87 -18.17
N PRO A 35 -0.12 -1.39 -17.38
CA PRO A 35 0.16 -2.08 -16.12
C PRO A 35 1.18 -3.24 -16.24
N GLU A 36 1.16 -3.97 -17.34
CA GLU A 36 2.09 -5.05 -17.67
C GLU A 36 3.53 -4.59 -17.94
N GLU A 37 3.73 -3.29 -18.19
CA GLU A 37 5.06 -2.68 -18.38
C GLU A 37 5.67 -2.17 -17.08
N TRP A 38 4.87 -2.08 -16.01
CA TRP A 38 5.34 -1.58 -14.72
C TRP A 38 6.34 -2.55 -14.10
N LYS A 39 7.46 -2.00 -13.63
CA LYS A 39 8.41 -2.77 -12.83
C LYS A 39 7.96 -2.73 -11.39
N VAL A 40 7.71 -3.90 -10.81
CA VAL A 40 7.25 -4.04 -9.43
C VAL A 40 8.27 -4.84 -8.63
N SER A 41 8.71 -4.26 -7.51
CA SER A 41 9.59 -4.94 -6.56
C SER A 41 9.06 -4.81 -5.14
N GLU A 42 8.99 -5.91 -4.41
CA GLU A 42 8.76 -5.88 -2.96
C GLU A 42 10.09 -5.58 -2.26
N VAL A 43 10.12 -4.50 -1.48
CA VAL A 43 11.33 -3.94 -0.86
C VAL A 43 11.22 -3.79 0.65
N GLY A 44 10.15 -4.31 1.26
CA GLY A 44 9.93 -4.15 2.70
C GLY A 44 10.99 -4.91 3.49
N ASP A 45 11.88 -4.16 4.13
CA ASP A 45 12.86 -4.63 5.12
C ASP A 45 12.33 -4.59 6.56
N GLY A 46 11.12 -4.02 6.74
CA GLY A 46 10.43 -3.92 8.03
C GLY A 46 9.66 -5.20 8.44
N ASN A 47 9.31 -5.26 9.73
CA ASN A 47 8.74 -6.46 10.36
C ASN A 47 7.24 -6.70 10.13
N LEU A 48 6.48 -5.71 9.65
CA LEU A 48 5.01 -5.70 9.77
C LEU A 48 4.23 -5.79 8.46
N ASN A 49 4.69 -5.12 7.41
CA ASN A 49 3.90 -4.84 6.23
C ASN A 49 4.73 -5.12 4.98
N MET A 50 4.05 -5.44 3.88
CA MET A 50 4.69 -5.49 2.56
C MET A 50 4.78 -4.07 2.01
N VAL A 51 5.91 -3.75 1.37
CA VAL A 51 6.12 -2.47 0.70
C VAL A 51 6.62 -2.76 -0.71
N PHE A 52 5.94 -2.18 -1.70
CA PHE A 52 6.27 -2.34 -3.10
C PHE A 52 6.69 -0.99 -3.68
N ILE A 53 7.69 -1.02 -4.54
CA ILE A 53 7.97 0.06 -5.48
C ILE A 53 7.34 -0.33 -6.81
N VAL A 54 6.59 0.58 -7.41
CA VAL A 54 5.98 0.43 -8.74
C VAL A 54 6.51 1.55 -9.63
N GLU A 55 7.36 1.20 -10.59
CA GLU A 55 7.96 2.13 -11.55
C GLU A 55 7.22 2.02 -12.89
N GLY A 56 6.61 3.13 -13.31
CA GLY A 56 6.04 3.28 -14.65
C GLY A 56 6.87 4.22 -15.52
N THR A 57 6.34 4.57 -16.68
CA THR A 57 7.05 5.43 -17.65
C THR A 57 7.11 6.90 -17.25
N HIS A 58 6.21 7.36 -16.37
CA HIS A 58 6.08 8.77 -15.99
C HIS A 58 6.41 9.01 -14.52
N LYS A 59 6.05 8.07 -13.64
CA LYS A 59 6.18 8.22 -12.19
C LYS A 59 6.51 6.89 -11.53
N THR A 60 7.11 6.99 -10.34
CA THR A 60 7.26 5.89 -9.41
C THR A 60 6.33 6.13 -8.23
N ILE A 61 5.68 5.06 -7.76
CA ILE A 61 4.81 5.11 -6.58
C ILE A 61 5.21 4.02 -5.60
N ILE A 62 4.91 4.25 -4.33
CA ILE A 62 5.07 3.26 -3.28
C ILE A 62 3.71 2.71 -2.93
N VAL A 63 3.63 1.41 -2.68
CA VAL A 63 2.42 0.76 -2.20
C VAL A 63 2.72 -0.03 -0.94
N LYS A 64 1.98 0.25 0.14
CA LYS A 64 2.09 -0.50 1.39
C LYS A 64 0.82 -1.29 1.65
N GLN A 65 0.97 -2.55 2.05
CA GLN A 65 -0.13 -3.42 2.44
C GLN A 65 0.13 -4.05 3.81
N ALA A 66 -0.84 -3.93 4.71
CA ALA A 66 -0.78 -4.62 6.00
C ALA A 66 -1.28 -6.06 5.87
N LEU A 67 -0.55 -7.01 6.47
CA LEU A 67 -0.92 -8.43 6.58
C LEU A 67 -1.74 -8.72 7.85
N PRO A 68 -2.61 -9.75 7.87
CA PRO A 68 -3.36 -10.10 9.08
C PRO A 68 -2.50 -10.79 10.17
N TRP A 69 -1.18 -10.80 9.99
CA TRP A 69 -0.18 -11.28 10.93
C TRP A 69 1.04 -10.36 10.93
N LEU A 70 1.93 -10.56 11.91
CA LEU A 70 3.26 -9.94 11.94
C LEU A 70 4.14 -10.59 10.87
N ARG A 71 4.57 -9.84 9.85
CA ARG A 71 5.36 -10.39 8.71
C ARG A 71 6.59 -11.17 9.18
N ALA A 72 7.39 -10.62 10.10
CA ALA A 72 8.59 -11.27 10.61
C ALA A 72 8.31 -12.53 11.47
N GLY A 73 7.13 -12.63 12.07
CA GLY A 73 6.70 -13.76 12.91
C GLY A 73 5.87 -14.82 12.19
N GLY A 74 5.48 -14.56 10.93
CA GLY A 74 4.61 -15.43 10.14
C GLY A 74 3.16 -15.46 10.62
N GLU A 75 2.35 -16.30 9.96
CA GLU A 75 0.89 -16.39 10.17
C GLU A 75 0.49 -16.80 11.61
N GLY A 76 1.40 -17.46 12.34
CA GLY A 76 1.21 -17.86 13.74
C GLY A 76 1.17 -16.70 14.73
N TRP A 77 1.44 -15.47 14.29
CA TRP A 77 1.38 -14.26 15.11
C TRP A 77 0.35 -13.27 14.56
N PRO A 78 -0.95 -13.46 14.87
CA PRO A 78 -2.02 -12.59 14.36
C PRO A 78 -1.81 -11.13 14.75
N LEU A 79 -2.05 -10.23 13.79
CA LEU A 79 -1.89 -8.80 14.00
C LEU A 79 -2.99 -8.03 13.27
N SER A 80 -3.64 -7.12 13.99
CA SER A 80 -4.83 -6.45 13.48
C SER A 80 -4.55 -5.59 12.25
N LEU A 81 -5.42 -5.71 11.24
CA LEU A 81 -5.35 -4.97 9.99
C LEU A 81 -5.77 -3.50 10.12
N SER A 82 -6.43 -3.09 11.21
CA SER A 82 -6.83 -1.69 11.43
C SER A 82 -5.64 -0.71 11.47
N ARG A 83 -4.43 -1.21 11.76
CA ARG A 83 -3.18 -0.42 11.73
C ARG A 83 -2.96 0.33 10.42
N ALA A 84 -3.33 -0.24 9.27
CA ALA A 84 -3.22 0.46 7.98
C ALA A 84 -4.15 1.67 7.89
N GLY A 85 -5.34 1.58 8.51
CA GLY A 85 -6.28 2.70 8.59
C GLY A 85 -5.80 3.79 9.54
N PHE A 86 -5.18 3.42 10.67
CA PHE A 86 -4.53 4.40 11.55
C PHE A 86 -3.36 5.10 10.85
N GLU A 87 -2.50 4.36 10.16
CA GLU A 87 -1.40 4.92 9.36
C GLU A 87 -1.89 5.93 8.33
N TYR A 88 -2.90 5.56 7.53
CA TYR A 88 -3.53 6.47 6.58
C TYR A 88 -4.04 7.75 7.26
N ASN A 89 -4.79 7.61 8.36
CA ASN A 89 -5.36 8.75 9.06
C ASN A 89 -4.28 9.68 9.62
N VAL A 90 -3.21 9.13 10.20
CA VAL A 90 -2.09 9.91 10.75
C VAL A 90 -1.36 10.64 9.63
N LEU A 91 -0.99 9.96 8.54
CA LEU A 91 -0.34 10.60 7.38
C LEU A 91 -1.19 11.74 6.81
N CYS A 92 -2.51 11.55 6.68
CA CYS A 92 -3.41 12.60 6.22
C CYS A 92 -3.50 13.78 7.20
N GLN A 93 -3.36 13.57 8.51
CA GLN A 93 -3.33 14.67 9.48
C GLN A 93 -1.97 15.38 9.45
N GLU A 94 -0.87 14.64 9.47
CA GLU A 94 0.49 15.19 9.40
C GLU A 94 0.68 16.04 8.16
N ALA A 95 0.20 15.57 6.99
CA ALA A 95 0.27 16.33 5.75
C ALA A 95 -0.46 17.69 5.81
N LYS A 96 -1.55 17.82 6.59
CA LYS A 96 -2.25 19.11 6.75
C LYS A 96 -1.41 20.15 7.48
N TYR A 97 -0.55 19.71 8.40
CA TYR A 97 0.24 20.61 9.25
C TYR A 97 1.67 20.81 8.73
N ALA A 98 2.29 19.76 8.18
CA ALA A 98 3.67 19.76 7.72
C ALA A 98 3.82 19.85 6.19
N GLY A 99 2.72 19.65 5.43
CA GLY A 99 2.73 19.66 3.97
C GLY A 99 3.38 18.43 3.33
N HIS A 100 3.26 18.33 2.00
CA HIS A 100 3.74 17.19 1.24
C HIS A 100 5.23 17.19 0.93
N THR A 101 5.94 18.27 1.29
CA THR A 101 7.42 18.29 1.25
C THR A 101 8.02 17.34 2.27
N LEU A 102 7.32 17.08 3.38
CA LEU A 102 7.79 16.21 4.47
C LEU A 102 6.98 14.92 4.58
N ILE A 103 5.71 14.93 4.18
CA ILE A 103 4.79 13.81 4.35
C ILE A 103 4.32 13.31 2.97
N PRO A 104 4.47 12.03 2.64
CA PRO A 104 4.09 11.53 1.32
C PRO A 104 2.61 11.78 1.03
N GLN A 105 2.29 12.12 -0.22
CA GLN A 105 0.90 12.26 -0.63
C GLN A 105 0.29 10.87 -0.82
N VAL A 106 -0.53 10.45 0.14
CA VAL A 106 -1.31 9.22 0.02
C VAL A 106 -2.44 9.43 -0.99
N TYR A 107 -2.51 8.58 -2.01
CA TYR A 107 -3.51 8.71 -3.07
C TYR A 107 -4.89 8.20 -2.63
N PHE A 108 -4.92 7.04 -1.96
CA PHE A 108 -6.13 6.50 -1.35
C PHE A 108 -5.79 5.48 -0.26
N TYR A 109 -6.81 5.08 0.51
CA TYR A 109 -6.75 3.91 1.37
C TYR A 109 -7.88 2.94 1.03
N ASP A 110 -7.51 1.75 0.57
CA ASP A 110 -8.47 0.69 0.30
C ASP A 110 -8.72 -0.09 1.58
N ARG A 111 -9.88 0.13 2.19
CA ARG A 111 -10.26 -0.57 3.40
C ARG A 111 -10.31 -2.09 3.15
N LYS A 112 -10.84 -2.60 2.05
CA LYS A 112 -10.95 -4.06 1.86
C LYS A 112 -9.58 -4.73 1.78
N TRP A 113 -8.64 -4.12 1.06
CA TRP A 113 -7.31 -4.69 0.79
C TRP A 113 -6.23 -4.20 1.75
N ARG A 114 -6.55 -3.24 2.61
CA ARG A 114 -5.66 -2.61 3.60
C ARG A 114 -4.38 -2.08 2.95
N CYS A 115 -4.58 -1.49 1.78
CA CYS A 115 -3.57 -1.04 0.86
C CYS A 115 -3.59 0.49 0.77
N LEU A 116 -2.41 1.11 0.78
CA LEU A 116 -2.25 2.56 0.67
C LEU A 116 -1.10 2.89 -0.29
N PRO A 117 -1.40 3.31 -1.54
CA PRO A 117 -0.40 3.85 -2.44
C PRO A 117 -0.13 5.32 -2.18
N TRP A 118 1.12 5.76 -2.36
CA TRP A 118 1.52 7.15 -2.20
C TRP A 118 2.65 7.58 -3.15
N SER A 119 2.83 8.89 -3.29
CA SER A 119 3.89 9.51 -4.11
C SER A 119 5.28 9.35 -3.48
N ILE A 120 6.30 9.09 -4.30
CA ILE A 120 7.70 9.30 -3.91
C ILE A 120 8.09 10.77 -4.03
#